data_AF-A0A7S3IKJ8-F1
#
_entry.id   AF-A0A7S3IKJ8-F1
#
_cell.length_a   1.000
_cell.length_b   1.000
_cell.length_c   1.000
_cell.angle_alpha   90.00
_cell.angle_beta   90.00
_cell.angle_gamma   90.00
#
_symmetry.space_group_name_H-M   'P 1'
#
loop_
_entity.id
_entity.type
_entity.pdbx_description
1 polymer ?
#
loop_
_entity_poly.entity_id
_entity_poly.type
_entity_poly.pdbx_seq_one_letter_code
_entity_poly.pdbx_strand_id
1 'polypeptide(L)'
;MTREGDLPKLYNYNGRRFDITDTLGQVDKDSNGRIIPKKDAQGRLVDNLGRRINSRGYLVDEFGNVIDKDGRQIFENAHLENDEIPKIFPFTKFNVKNITGDFEMDPLGNPILDRDQSGALLDRQGRKVNAKGYLIDQHGNIINVHGKQVFKKEILDNEGDIPKVYRTGLLKADTASSLSRLMSEIEKNQPSEFDQ
;
A
#
# COMPACT_ATOMS: atom_id res chain seq x y z
N MET A 1 5.25 -1.04 -20.31
CA MET A 1 6.48 -1.60 -19.69
C MET A 1 7.58 -0.58 -19.93
N THR A 2 8.32 -0.18 -18.89
CA THR A 2 9.55 0.62 -19.07
C THR A 2 10.56 -0.21 -19.86
N ARG A 3 11.43 0.45 -20.63
CA ARG A 3 12.32 -0.18 -21.62
C ARG A 3 13.38 -1.14 -21.02
N GLU A 4 13.42 -1.34 -19.70
CA GLU A 4 14.49 -2.10 -19.01
C GLU A 4 14.01 -3.28 -18.15
N GLY A 5 12.71 -3.64 -18.15
CA GLY A 5 12.25 -4.77 -17.33
C GLY A 5 12.34 -4.54 -15.80
N ASP A 6 12.77 -3.36 -15.37
CA ASP A 6 12.78 -2.94 -13.98
C ASP A 6 11.37 -2.94 -13.38
N LEU A 7 11.26 -3.55 -12.20
CA LEU A 7 10.04 -3.52 -11.42
C LEU A 7 9.69 -2.07 -11.06
N PRO A 8 8.43 -1.64 -11.21
CA PRO A 8 8.04 -0.30 -10.79
C PRO A 8 8.26 -0.17 -9.28
N LYS A 9 8.89 0.93 -8.88
CA LYS A 9 8.98 1.32 -7.47
C LYS A 9 7.59 1.31 -6.83
N LEU A 10 7.54 0.83 -5.59
CA LEU A 10 6.32 0.68 -4.79
C LEU A 10 6.17 1.84 -3.80
N TYR A 11 5.00 1.93 -3.20
CA TYR A 11 4.73 2.82 -2.07
C TYR A 11 4.50 2.02 -0.78
N ASN A 12 4.91 2.58 0.35
CA ASN A 12 4.44 2.15 1.65
C ASN A 12 3.20 2.94 2.09
N TYR A 13 2.62 2.59 3.24
CA TYR A 13 1.40 3.22 3.77
C TYR A 13 1.53 4.72 4.05
N ASN A 14 2.75 5.20 4.35
CA ASN A 14 3.05 6.61 4.55
C ASN A 14 3.18 7.40 3.24
N GLY A 15 3.15 6.72 2.08
CA GLY A 15 3.35 7.32 0.76
C GLY A 15 4.82 7.48 0.39
N ARG A 16 5.76 6.87 1.13
CA ARG A 16 7.17 6.81 0.74
C ARG A 16 7.33 5.83 -0.42
N ARG A 17 7.97 6.29 -1.49
CA ARG A 17 8.36 5.47 -2.63
C ARG A 17 9.63 4.68 -2.31
N PHE A 18 9.68 3.40 -2.66
CA PHE A 18 10.85 2.54 -2.43
C PHE A 18 11.03 1.54 -3.58
N ASP A 19 12.25 1.04 -3.74
CA ASP A 19 12.54 -0.10 -4.63
C ASP A 19 12.40 -1.40 -3.83
N ILE A 20 11.64 -2.36 -4.34
CA ILE A 20 11.46 -3.64 -3.65
C ILE A 20 12.79 -4.40 -3.53
N THR A 21 13.70 -4.24 -4.49
CA THR A 21 15.02 -4.90 -4.47
C THR A 21 15.89 -4.41 -3.32
N ASP A 22 15.73 -3.14 -2.90
CA ASP A 22 16.41 -2.59 -1.73
C ASP A 22 15.93 -3.23 -0.41
N THR A 23 14.77 -3.89 -0.40
CA THR A 23 14.23 -4.57 0.78
C THR A 23 14.54 -6.06 0.83
N LEU A 24 15.16 -6.63 -0.21
CA LEU A 24 15.43 -8.06 -0.29
C LEU A 24 16.85 -8.40 0.17
N GLY A 25 16.96 -9.46 0.97
CA GLY A 25 18.23 -10.06 1.33
C GLY A 25 18.91 -10.76 0.15
N GLN A 26 20.23 -10.90 0.22
CA GLN A 26 20.97 -11.69 -0.77
C GLN A 26 20.86 -13.17 -0.42
N VAL A 27 20.02 -13.91 -1.15
CA VAL A 27 19.76 -15.32 -0.86
C VAL A 27 19.95 -16.18 -2.10
N ASP A 28 20.46 -17.39 -1.88
CA ASP A 28 20.48 -18.42 -2.92
C ASP A 28 19.06 -18.91 -3.19
N LYS A 29 18.84 -19.47 -4.38
CA LYS A 29 17.54 -20.04 -4.77
C LYS A 29 17.74 -21.48 -5.23
N ASP A 30 16.75 -22.32 -4.93
CA ASP A 30 16.69 -23.67 -5.50
C ASP A 30 16.34 -23.64 -7.00
N SER A 31 16.31 -24.80 -7.64
CA SER A 31 15.95 -24.94 -9.06
C SER A 31 14.51 -24.51 -9.38
N ASN A 32 13.65 -24.37 -8.38
CA ASN A 32 12.28 -23.87 -8.52
C ASN A 32 12.16 -22.37 -8.21
N GLY A 33 13.27 -21.69 -7.96
CA GLY A 33 13.31 -20.27 -7.60
C GLY A 33 12.91 -19.96 -6.16
N ARG A 34 12.74 -20.96 -5.30
CA ARG A 34 12.46 -20.75 -3.87
C ARG A 34 13.74 -20.34 -3.15
N ILE A 35 13.63 -19.37 -2.25
CA ILE A 35 14.78 -18.89 -1.49
C ILE A 35 15.30 -19.96 -0.53
N ILE A 36 16.62 -20.02 -0.37
CA ILE A 36 17.33 -20.88 0.57
C ILE A 36 18.05 -19.96 1.58
N PRO A 37 17.37 -19.53 2.65
CA PRO A 37 17.97 -18.68 3.66
C PRO A 37 18.93 -19.47 4.55
N LYS A 38 19.95 -18.78 5.07
CA LYS A 38 20.82 -19.34 6.12
C LYS A 38 20.17 -19.14 7.49
N LYS A 39 20.70 -19.82 8.50
CA LYS A 39 20.35 -19.59 9.91
C LYS A 39 21.59 -19.17 10.68
N ASP A 40 21.42 -18.19 11.58
CA ASP A 40 22.47 -17.83 12.53
C ASP A 40 22.54 -18.82 13.71
N ALA A 41 23.45 -18.55 14.66
CA ALA A 41 23.64 -19.39 15.84
C ALA A 41 22.41 -19.48 16.75
N GLN A 42 21.47 -18.54 16.64
CA GLN A 42 20.21 -18.51 17.38
C GLN A 42 19.05 -19.11 16.55
N GLY A 43 19.34 -19.67 15.37
CA GLY A 43 18.35 -20.26 14.48
C GLY A 43 17.51 -19.25 13.70
N ARG A 44 17.84 -17.96 13.75
CA ARG A 44 17.12 -16.89 13.03
C ARG A 44 17.52 -16.89 11.57
N LEU A 45 16.58 -16.61 10.68
CA LEU A 45 16.85 -16.54 9.24
C LEU A 45 17.74 -15.34 8.92
N VAL A 46 18.80 -15.58 8.15
CA VAL A 46 19.73 -14.57 7.67
C VAL A 46 20.05 -14.76 6.19
N ASP A 47 20.38 -13.67 5.52
CA ASP A 47 20.86 -13.69 4.15
C ASP A 47 22.35 -14.10 4.05
N ASN A 48 22.89 -14.15 2.85
CA ASN A 48 24.28 -14.54 2.59
C ASN A 48 25.32 -13.60 3.22
N LEU A 49 24.91 -12.38 3.61
CA LEU A 49 25.74 -11.38 4.28
C LEU A 49 25.54 -11.40 5.81
N GLY A 50 24.72 -12.31 6.34
CA GLY A 50 24.42 -12.41 7.76
C GLY A 50 23.38 -11.39 8.26
N ARG A 51 22.69 -10.68 7.36
CA ARG A 51 21.62 -9.75 7.72
C ARG A 51 20.32 -10.51 7.98
N ARG A 52 19.56 -10.11 8.99
CA ARG A 52 18.29 -10.75 9.33
C ARG A 52 17.28 -10.60 8.19
N ILE A 53 16.59 -11.69 7.89
CA ILE A 53 15.49 -11.71 6.92
C ILE A 53 14.27 -12.44 7.49
N ASN A 54 13.09 -12.19 6.94
CA ASN A 54 11.90 -12.99 7.22
C ASN A 54 11.77 -14.20 6.26
N SER A 55 10.69 -14.98 6.37
CA SER A 55 10.49 -16.18 5.54
C SER A 55 10.26 -15.88 4.04
N ARG A 56 9.99 -14.64 3.68
CA ARG A 56 9.90 -14.15 2.29
C ARG A 56 11.21 -13.57 1.75
N GLY A 57 12.25 -13.51 2.59
CA GLY A 57 13.56 -12.98 2.22
C GLY A 57 13.67 -11.46 2.31
N TYR A 58 12.70 -10.77 2.90
CA TYR A 58 12.81 -9.35 3.18
C TYR A 58 13.77 -9.10 4.33
N LEU A 59 14.63 -8.08 4.22
CA LEU A 59 15.46 -7.58 5.31
C LEU A 59 14.56 -7.09 6.44
N VAL A 60 14.90 -7.49 7.67
CA VAL A 60 14.14 -7.09 8.86
C VAL A 60 15.03 -6.58 9.98
N ASP A 61 14.49 -5.64 10.76
CA ASP A 61 15.11 -5.15 11.99
C ASP A 61 14.93 -6.13 13.16
N GLU A 62 15.25 -5.67 14.37
CA GLU A 62 15.15 -6.51 15.56
C GLU A 62 13.71 -6.89 15.95
N PHE A 63 12.76 -6.01 15.64
CA PHE A 63 11.32 -6.15 15.89
C PHE A 63 10.60 -6.88 14.76
N GLY A 64 11.30 -7.23 13.67
CA GLY A 64 10.72 -7.90 12.51
C GLY A 64 10.05 -6.94 11.52
N ASN A 65 10.27 -5.62 11.64
CA ASN A 65 9.82 -4.66 10.64
C ASN A 65 10.68 -4.78 9.39
N VAL A 66 10.08 -4.61 8.22
CA VAL A 66 10.80 -4.63 6.95
C VAL A 66 11.57 -3.32 6.79
N ILE A 67 12.86 -3.45 6.48
CA ILE A 67 13.79 -2.34 6.27
C ILE A 67 14.37 -2.36 4.85
N ASP A 68 14.85 -1.21 4.38
CA ASP A 68 15.71 -1.16 3.19
C ASP A 68 17.17 -1.52 3.54
N LYS A 69 18.01 -1.66 2.52
CA LYS A 69 19.45 -1.96 2.65
C LYS A 69 20.24 -0.94 3.48
N ASP A 70 19.71 0.28 3.64
CA ASP A 70 20.29 1.35 4.45
C ASP A 70 19.76 1.31 5.90
N GLY A 71 18.93 0.33 6.25
CA GLY A 71 18.36 0.16 7.58
C GLY A 71 17.13 1.02 7.86
N ARG A 72 16.55 1.70 6.87
CA ARG A 72 15.35 2.52 7.08
C ARG A 72 14.10 1.65 7.03
N GLN A 73 13.23 1.79 8.01
CA GLN A 73 11.94 1.08 8.04
C GLN A 73 11.05 1.44 6.84
N ILE A 74 10.52 0.41 6.18
CA ILE A 74 9.58 0.49 5.06
C ILE A 74 8.17 0.07 5.49
N PHE A 75 8.05 -1.05 6.21
CA PHE A 75 6.78 -1.53 6.78
C PHE A 75 6.99 -2.05 8.20
N GLU A 76 6.03 -1.77 9.08
CA GLU A 76 5.92 -2.44 10.37
C GLU A 76 5.59 -3.93 10.21
N ASN A 77 6.04 -4.76 11.14
CA ASN A 77 5.73 -6.19 11.14
C ASN A 77 4.21 -6.46 11.10
N ALA A 78 3.43 -5.64 11.83
CA ALA A 78 1.97 -5.73 11.88
C ALA A 78 1.29 -5.50 10.52
N HIS A 79 1.97 -4.87 9.56
CA HIS A 79 1.44 -4.66 8.21
C HIS A 79 1.65 -5.86 7.27
N LEU A 80 2.43 -6.86 7.68
CA LEU A 80 2.75 -8.01 6.85
C LEU A 80 1.65 -9.06 6.91
N GLU A 81 1.37 -9.68 5.77
CA GLU A 81 0.45 -10.81 5.68
C GLU A 81 1.23 -12.03 5.20
N ASN A 82 1.38 -13.05 6.04
CA ASN A 82 2.22 -14.22 5.75
C ASN A 82 3.67 -13.83 5.37
N ASP A 83 4.26 -12.94 6.18
CA ASP A 83 5.59 -12.32 6.00
C ASP A 83 5.77 -11.50 4.71
N GLU A 84 4.70 -11.27 3.96
CA GLU A 84 4.73 -10.55 2.68
C GLU A 84 4.37 -9.06 2.87
N ILE A 85 5.07 -8.18 2.15
CA ILE A 85 4.77 -6.75 2.16
C ILE A 85 3.57 -6.41 1.25
N PRO A 86 2.79 -5.37 1.59
CA PRO A 86 1.81 -4.80 0.68
C PRO A 86 2.47 -4.27 -0.61
N LYS A 87 1.99 -4.71 -1.78
CA LYS A 87 2.48 -4.24 -3.09
C LYS A 87 1.64 -3.06 -3.60
N ILE A 88 1.86 -1.89 -3.04
CA ILE A 88 1.11 -0.67 -3.40
C ILE A 88 1.78 -0.01 -4.60
N PHE A 89 1.32 -0.37 -5.80
CA PHE A 89 1.84 0.18 -7.03
C PHE A 89 1.38 1.63 -7.26
N PRO A 90 2.16 2.46 -7.98
CA PRO A 90 1.75 3.82 -8.35
C PRO A 90 0.43 3.90 -9.14
N PHE A 91 0.03 2.80 -9.78
CA PHE A 91 -1.20 2.67 -10.56
C PHE A 91 -2.32 1.93 -9.81
N THR A 92 -2.16 1.66 -8.51
CA THR A 92 -3.20 1.06 -7.68
C THR A 92 -4.42 1.98 -7.67
N LYS A 93 -5.46 1.60 -8.42
CA LYS A 93 -6.70 2.37 -8.51
C LYS A 93 -7.45 2.27 -7.18
N PHE A 94 -7.63 3.41 -6.53
CA PHE A 94 -8.44 3.52 -5.33
C PHE A 94 -9.34 4.77 -5.41
N ASN A 95 -10.60 4.60 -5.04
CA ASN A 95 -11.56 5.68 -4.95
C ASN A 95 -12.16 5.70 -3.55
N VAL A 96 -11.77 6.70 -2.75
CA VAL A 96 -12.27 6.89 -1.39
C VAL A 96 -13.80 6.98 -1.35
N LYS A 97 -14.44 7.56 -2.38
CA LYS A 97 -15.91 7.65 -2.44
C LYS A 97 -16.61 6.28 -2.42
N ASN A 98 -15.91 5.21 -2.83
CA ASN A 98 -16.48 3.86 -2.82
C ASN A 98 -16.59 3.27 -1.40
N ILE A 99 -15.92 3.86 -0.41
CA ILE A 99 -15.94 3.43 0.99
C ILE A 99 -16.54 4.49 1.92
N THR A 100 -16.76 5.71 1.44
CA THR A 100 -17.34 6.81 2.24
C THR A 100 -18.85 6.64 2.34
N GLY A 101 -19.39 6.75 3.56
CA GLY A 101 -20.82 6.82 3.81
C GLY A 101 -21.45 8.11 3.26
N ASP A 102 -22.77 8.20 3.36
CA ASP A 102 -23.54 9.36 2.94
C ASP A 102 -23.78 10.31 4.12
N PHE A 103 -23.11 11.46 4.13
CA PHE A 103 -23.21 12.45 5.21
C PHE A 103 -22.81 13.84 4.73
N GLU A 104 -23.22 14.84 5.51
CA GLU A 104 -22.75 16.22 5.36
C GLU A 104 -21.49 16.45 6.19
N MET A 105 -20.71 17.45 5.82
CA MET A 105 -19.58 17.92 6.62
C MET A 105 -20.01 19.17 7.38
N ASP A 106 -19.53 19.31 8.61
CA ASP A 106 -19.60 20.57 9.34
C ASP A 106 -18.68 21.63 8.70
N PRO A 107 -18.75 22.91 9.11
CA PRO A 107 -17.88 23.96 8.60
C PRO A 107 -16.38 23.75 8.82
N LEU A 108 -15.98 22.84 9.71
CA LEU A 108 -14.60 22.47 10.00
C LEU A 108 -14.14 21.24 9.18
N GLY A 109 -15.03 20.65 8.39
CA GLY A 109 -14.76 19.49 7.55
C GLY A 109 -14.92 18.14 8.27
N ASN A 110 -15.54 18.10 9.44
CA ASN A 110 -15.83 16.83 10.13
C ASN A 110 -17.17 16.24 9.65
N PRO A 111 -17.29 14.91 9.55
CA PRO A 111 -18.53 14.27 9.15
C PRO A 111 -19.61 14.44 10.23
N ILE A 112 -20.79 14.89 9.82
CA ILE A 112 -21.99 14.94 10.66
C ILE A 112 -22.68 13.57 10.55
N LEU A 113 -22.58 12.78 11.62
CA LEU A 113 -23.01 11.38 11.67
C LEU A 113 -24.10 11.16 12.74
N ASP A 114 -25.03 10.26 12.44
CA ASP A 114 -26.06 9.83 13.39
C ASP A 114 -25.52 8.75 14.33
N ARG A 115 -26.26 8.46 15.40
CA ARG A 115 -25.94 7.37 16.34
C ARG A 115 -27.14 6.47 16.56
N ASP A 116 -26.89 5.17 16.59
CA ASP A 116 -27.90 4.21 17.05
C ASP A 116 -27.98 4.16 18.59
N GLN A 117 -28.91 3.33 19.11
CA GLN A 117 -29.10 3.15 20.56
C GLN A 117 -27.86 2.61 21.28
N SER A 118 -26.96 1.93 20.56
CA SER A 118 -25.69 1.43 21.10
C SER A 118 -24.56 2.46 21.03
N GLY A 119 -24.82 3.64 20.45
CA GLY A 119 -23.84 4.70 20.24
C GLY A 119 -22.99 4.52 18.99
N ALA A 120 -23.26 3.51 18.16
CA ALA A 120 -22.54 3.28 16.91
C ALA A 120 -22.87 4.38 15.90
N LEU A 121 -21.85 4.83 15.16
CA LEU A 121 -21.98 5.89 14.18
C LEU A 121 -22.65 5.36 12.90
N LEU A 122 -23.61 6.12 12.39
CA LEU A 122 -24.37 5.81 11.19
C LEU A 122 -24.27 6.96 10.18
N ASP A 123 -24.27 6.60 8.91
CA ASP A 123 -24.50 7.56 7.83
C ASP A 123 -26.01 7.84 7.65
N ARG A 124 -26.38 8.76 6.74
CA ARG A 124 -27.78 9.14 6.48
C ARG A 124 -28.66 8.00 5.95
N GLN A 125 -28.04 6.91 5.49
CA GLN A 125 -28.74 5.71 5.02
C GLN A 125 -28.86 4.65 6.12
N GLY A 126 -28.43 4.97 7.35
CA GLY A 126 -28.44 4.06 8.49
C GLY A 126 -27.35 2.99 8.43
N ARG A 127 -26.32 3.16 7.60
CA ARG A 127 -25.20 2.22 7.48
C ARG A 127 -24.12 2.56 8.49
N LYS A 128 -23.51 1.55 9.10
CA LYS A 128 -22.42 1.74 10.07
C LYS A 128 -21.20 2.37 9.41
N VAL A 129 -20.67 3.40 10.05
CA VAL A 129 -19.44 4.07 9.67
C VAL A 129 -18.50 4.23 10.86
N ASN A 130 -17.23 4.50 10.61
CA ASN A 130 -16.30 4.95 11.63
C ASN A 130 -16.31 6.48 11.79
N ALA A 131 -15.47 7.03 12.67
CA ALA A 131 -15.39 8.47 12.93
C ALA A 131 -14.92 9.31 11.73
N LYS A 132 -14.29 8.70 10.72
CA LYS A 132 -13.91 9.34 9.45
C LYS A 132 -15.03 9.26 8.41
N GLY A 133 -16.15 8.62 8.73
CA GLY A 133 -17.27 8.40 7.82
C GLY A 133 -17.03 7.24 6.83
N TYR A 134 -16.06 6.36 7.05
CA TYR A 134 -15.90 5.18 6.22
C TYR A 134 -16.87 4.09 6.64
N LEU A 135 -17.51 3.44 5.67
CA LEU A 135 -18.39 2.29 5.87
C LEU A 135 -17.60 1.15 6.52
N ILE A 136 -18.18 0.54 7.55
CA ILE A 136 -17.56 -0.56 8.29
C ILE A 136 -18.47 -1.79 8.42
N ASP A 137 -17.85 -2.97 8.46
CA ASP A 137 -18.52 -4.20 8.88
C ASP A 137 -18.62 -4.30 10.43
N GLN A 138 -19.17 -5.42 10.90
CA GLN A 138 -19.32 -5.71 12.34
C GLN A 138 -17.98 -5.85 13.10
N HIS A 139 -16.88 -6.10 12.40
CA HIS A 139 -15.53 -6.21 12.98
C HIS A 139 -14.77 -4.88 12.94
N GLY A 140 -15.35 -3.85 12.30
CA GLY A 140 -14.73 -2.54 12.10
C GLY A 140 -13.80 -2.48 10.90
N ASN A 141 -13.82 -3.47 10.02
CA ASN A 141 -13.10 -3.42 8.75
C ASN A 141 -13.80 -2.45 7.81
N ILE A 142 -13.02 -1.74 6.99
CA ILE A 142 -13.57 -0.86 5.97
C ILE A 142 -14.15 -1.69 4.83
N ILE A 143 -15.42 -1.45 4.52
CA ILE A 143 -16.13 -2.05 3.39
C ILE A 143 -16.43 -1.01 2.32
N ASN A 144 -16.67 -1.46 1.10
CA ASN A 144 -17.21 -0.60 0.05
C ASN A 144 -18.74 -0.49 0.14
N VAL A 145 -19.33 0.36 -0.70
CA VAL A 145 -20.79 0.52 -0.86
C VAL A 145 -21.52 -0.78 -1.23
N HIS A 146 -20.81 -1.83 -1.67
CA HIS A 146 -21.36 -3.15 -1.96
C HIS A 146 -21.16 -4.16 -0.81
N GLY A 147 -20.68 -3.72 0.35
CA GLY A 147 -20.46 -4.57 1.52
C GLY A 147 -19.19 -5.45 1.45
N LYS A 148 -18.35 -5.29 0.43
CA LYS A 148 -17.10 -6.04 0.33
C LYS A 148 -15.99 -5.36 1.13
N GLN A 149 -15.27 -6.13 1.94
CA GLN A 149 -14.10 -5.67 2.67
C GLN A 149 -13.03 -5.12 1.71
N VAL A 150 -12.57 -3.90 1.99
CA VAL A 150 -11.51 -3.20 1.26
C VAL A 150 -10.25 -3.09 2.09
N PHE A 151 -10.38 -2.75 3.37
CA PHE A 151 -9.26 -2.68 4.30
C PHE A 151 -9.62 -3.35 5.62
N LYS A 152 -8.68 -4.11 6.18
CA LYS A 152 -8.85 -4.62 7.53
C LYS A 152 -8.67 -3.48 8.55
N LYS A 153 -9.29 -3.58 9.71
CA LYS A 153 -9.19 -2.55 10.76
C LYS A 153 -7.75 -2.31 11.21
N GLU A 154 -6.91 -3.33 11.17
CA GLU A 154 -5.54 -3.31 11.69
C GLU A 154 -4.59 -2.43 10.87
N ILE A 155 -4.95 -2.09 9.62
CA ILE A 155 -4.13 -1.18 8.79
C ILE A 155 -4.53 0.28 8.93
N LEU A 156 -5.59 0.57 9.69
CA LEU A 156 -6.02 1.94 9.95
C LEU A 156 -5.08 2.59 10.95
N ASP A 157 -4.91 3.90 10.83
CA ASP A 157 -4.17 4.64 11.85
C ASP A 157 -4.96 4.73 13.17
N ASN A 158 -4.35 5.34 14.18
CA ASN A 158 -4.94 5.49 15.51
C ASN A 158 -6.23 6.32 15.53
N GLU A 159 -6.53 7.06 14.46
CA GLU A 159 -7.76 7.84 14.30
C GLU A 159 -8.82 7.09 13.47
N GLY A 160 -8.53 5.85 13.07
CA GLY A 160 -9.38 5.06 12.19
C GLY A 160 -9.34 5.53 10.73
N ASP A 161 -8.35 6.33 10.33
CA ASP A 161 -8.19 6.72 8.93
C ASP A 161 -7.48 5.63 8.12
N ILE A 162 -7.74 5.58 6.83
CA ILE A 162 -7.00 4.68 5.93
C ILE A 162 -5.58 5.21 5.70
N PRO A 163 -4.61 4.35 5.33
CA PRO A 163 -3.24 4.78 5.06
C PRO A 163 -3.14 5.97 4.11
N LYS A 164 -2.24 6.91 4.43
CA LYS A 164 -2.06 8.19 3.73
C LYS A 164 -1.88 8.03 2.21
N VAL A 165 -1.22 6.95 1.78
CA VAL A 165 -1.01 6.63 0.37
C VAL A 165 -2.32 6.56 -0.44
N TYR A 166 -3.42 6.12 0.17
CA TYR A 166 -4.73 5.99 -0.49
C TYR A 166 -5.55 7.29 -0.53
N ARG A 167 -5.15 8.32 0.24
CA ARG A 167 -5.90 9.59 0.35
C ARG A 167 -5.22 10.76 -0.36
N THR A 168 -3.91 10.72 -0.52
CA THR A 168 -3.10 11.84 -1.01
C THR A 168 -3.04 11.98 -2.53
N GLY A 169 -3.79 11.19 -3.28
CA GLY A 169 -3.78 11.23 -4.74
C GLY A 169 -2.46 10.75 -5.39
N LEU A 170 -1.49 10.29 -4.59
CA LEU A 170 -0.21 9.74 -5.06
C LEU A 170 -0.42 8.63 -6.10
N LEU A 171 -1.40 7.76 -5.86
CA LEU A 171 -1.76 6.65 -6.74
C LEU A 171 -2.53 7.07 -8.02
N LYS A 172 -2.87 8.36 -8.15
CA LYS A 172 -3.46 8.95 -9.37
C LYS A 172 -2.40 9.73 -10.15
N ALA A 173 -1.55 10.49 -9.46
CA ALA A 173 -0.60 11.42 -10.05
C ALA A 173 0.47 10.75 -10.94
N ASP A 174 0.94 9.56 -10.58
CA ASP A 174 2.00 8.88 -11.35
C ASP A 174 1.48 8.20 -12.63
N THR A 175 0.16 8.07 -12.79
CA THR A 175 -0.42 7.62 -14.07
C THR A 175 -0.40 8.73 -15.11
N ALA A 176 -0.65 9.98 -14.71
CA ALA A 176 -0.61 11.13 -15.63
C ALA A 176 0.83 11.44 -16.07
N SER A 177 1.80 11.43 -15.16
CA SER A 177 3.21 11.67 -15.51
C SER A 177 3.78 10.56 -16.40
N SER A 178 3.41 9.30 -16.15
CA SER A 178 3.85 8.15 -16.94
C SER A 178 3.16 8.07 -18.30
N LEU A 179 1.87 8.38 -18.38
CA LEU A 179 1.14 8.49 -19.64
C LEU A 179 1.66 9.68 -20.45
N SER A 180 1.88 10.84 -19.83
CA SER A 180 2.45 12.02 -20.50
C SER A 180 3.88 11.79 -20.99
N ARG A 181 4.71 11.02 -20.26
CA ARG A 181 6.02 10.59 -20.76
C ARG A 181 5.89 9.65 -21.96
N LEU A 182 4.96 8.69 -21.90
CA LEU A 182 4.69 7.78 -23.01
C LEU A 182 4.20 8.54 -24.25
N MET A 183 3.29 9.51 -24.08
CA MET A 183 2.80 10.37 -25.16
C MET A 183 3.91 11.24 -25.73
N SER A 184 4.76 11.84 -24.90
CA SER A 184 5.91 12.64 -25.34
C SER A 184 6.96 11.82 -26.08
N GLU A 185 7.16 10.55 -25.72
CA GLU A 185 8.04 9.63 -26.45
C GLU A 185 7.44 9.16 -27.79
N ILE A 186 6.12 9.04 -27.89
CA ILE A 186 5.42 8.70 -29.13
C ILE A 186 5.48 9.88 -30.12
N GLU A 187 5.25 11.11 -29.64
CA GLU A 187 5.34 12.33 -30.45
C GLU A 187 6.75 12.59 -30.99
N LYS A 188 7.80 12.25 -30.23
CA LYS A 188 9.20 12.38 -30.68
C LYS A 188 9.63 11.32 -31.69
N ASN A 189 8.93 10.19 -31.76
CA ASN A 189 9.29 9.05 -32.62
C ASN A 189 8.36 8.90 -33.84
N GLN A 190 7.40 9.80 -34.06
CA GLN A 190 6.71 9.90 -35.34
C GLN A 190 7.56 10.75 -36.30
N PRO A 191 8.06 10.19 -37.42
CA PRO A 191 8.62 11.02 -38.49
C PRO A 191 7.49 11.92 -39.03
N SER A 192 7.77 13.21 -39.21
CA SER A 192 6.83 14.14 -39.82
C SER A 192 6.55 13.71 -41.26
N GLU A 193 5.33 13.27 -41.56
CA GLU A 193 4.85 13.05 -42.94
C GLU A 193 4.57 14.34 -43.72
N PHE A 194 5.19 15.46 -43.33
CA PHE A 194 5.12 16.72 -44.04
C PHE A 194 6.53 17.32 -44.16
N ASP A 195 7.33 16.72 -45.04
CA ASP A 195 8.42 17.37 -45.76
C ASP A 195 8.63 16.59 -47.08
N GLN A 196 7.72 16.80 -48.04
CA GLN A 196 7.92 16.64 -49.48
C GLN A 196 7.26 17.80 -50.21
#